data_AF-A0A1S3X5J5-F1
#
_entry.id   AF-A0A1S3X5J5-F1
#
_cell.length_a   1.000
_cell.length_b   1.000
_cell.length_c   1.000
_cell.angle_alpha   90.00
_cell.angle_beta   90.00
_cell.angle_gamma   90.00
#
_symmetry.space_group_name_H-M   'P 1'
#
loop_
_entity.id
_entity.type
_entity.pdbx_description
1 polymer ?
#
loop_
_entity_poly.entity_id
_entity_poly.type
_entity_poly.pdbx_seq_one_letter_code
_entity_poly.pdbx_strand_id
1 'polypeptide(L)'
;MDYVGISVMIITSFFPPMYYIFQYSPHWQIVYLIGITILGICTIITLLFPVFSTGKYRSFRAGLFMSMGCFGLVPAIHALVLNWTDPMRNVTLAYESAMALCYITGAIFYVSRIPEKWKPGIFDIVGHSHQIFHTFVIFGALAHYGAARIFLDYRTRLGCDKR
;
A
#
# COMPACT_ATOMS: atom_id res chain seq x y z
N MET A 1 13.91 -10.85 5.73
CA MET A 1 12.80 -11.49 4.99
C MET A 1 11.51 -10.66 5.13
N ASP A 2 10.96 -10.46 6.32
CA ASP A 2 9.71 -9.69 6.56
C ASP A 2 9.69 -8.28 5.91
N TYR A 3 10.69 -7.44 6.19
CA TYR A 3 10.75 -6.08 5.66
C TYR A 3 10.89 -5.99 4.14
N VAL A 4 11.62 -6.93 3.54
CA VAL A 4 11.77 -7.01 2.08
C VAL A 4 10.43 -7.37 1.44
N GLY A 5 9.69 -8.30 2.06
CA GLY A 5 8.34 -8.67 1.63
C GLY A 5 7.39 -7.47 1.61
N ILE A 6 7.37 -6.66 2.68
CA ILE A 6 6.55 -5.44 2.74
C ILE A 6 6.94 -4.46 1.63
N SER A 7 8.24 -4.19 1.44
CA SER A 7 8.69 -3.28 0.38
C SER A 7 8.32 -3.79 -1.01
N VAL A 8 8.54 -5.07 -1.31
CA VAL A 8 8.19 -5.67 -2.60
C VAL A 8 6.69 -5.63 -2.83
N MET A 9 5.87 -5.92 -1.82
CA MET A 9 4.42 -5.82 -1.90
C MET A 9 3.97 -4.40 -2.25
N ILE A 10 4.52 -3.37 -1.59
CA ILE A 10 4.18 -1.97 -1.90
C ILE A 10 4.64 -1.58 -3.31
N ILE A 11 5.87 -1.93 -3.73
CA ILE A 11 6.36 -1.60 -5.07
C ILE A 11 5.45 -2.23 -6.13
N THR A 12 5.18 -3.54 -6.00
CA THR A 12 4.42 -4.29 -7.02
C THR A 12 2.95 -3.93 -7.03
N SER A 13 2.36 -3.54 -5.90
CA SER A 13 0.95 -3.12 -5.87
C SER A 13 0.70 -1.84 -6.67
N PHE A 14 1.71 -0.99 -6.88
CA PHE A 14 1.54 0.21 -7.71
C PHE A 14 1.41 -0.10 -9.21
N PHE A 15 1.88 -1.25 -9.68
CA PHE A 15 1.92 -1.55 -11.12
C PHE A 15 0.54 -1.59 -11.78
N PRO A 16 -0.45 -2.37 -11.28
CA PRO A 16 -1.76 -2.43 -11.91
C PRO A 16 -2.49 -1.08 -11.94
N PRO A 17 -2.66 -0.35 -10.81
CA PRO A 17 -3.33 0.95 -10.83
C PRO A 17 -2.65 1.96 -11.74
N MET A 18 -1.30 2.08 -11.70
CA MET A 18 -0.59 3.03 -12.55
C MET A 18 -0.80 2.72 -14.04
N TYR A 19 -0.70 1.43 -14.40
CA TYR A 19 -0.88 0.98 -15.78
C TYR A 19 -2.28 1.27 -16.32
N TYR A 20 -3.32 1.03 -15.52
CA TYR A 20 -4.71 1.21 -15.97
C TYR A 20 -5.19 2.65 -15.93
N ILE A 21 -4.90 3.39 -14.84
CA ILE A 21 -5.36 4.78 -14.67
C ILE A 21 -4.71 5.70 -15.71
N PHE A 22 -3.41 5.55 -15.94
CA PHE A 22 -2.65 6.43 -16.83
C PHE A 22 -2.44 5.82 -18.21
N GLN A 23 -3.33 4.92 -18.66
CA GLN A 23 -3.19 4.20 -19.93
C GLN A 23 -3.01 5.11 -21.16
N TYR A 24 -3.62 6.30 -21.14
CA TYR A 24 -3.50 7.30 -22.21
C TYR A 24 -2.31 8.26 -22.03
N SER A 25 -1.53 8.10 -20.97
CA SER A 25 -0.39 8.96 -20.63
C SER A 25 0.77 8.14 -20.08
N PRO A 26 1.48 7.38 -20.94
CA PRO A 26 2.52 6.43 -20.52
C PRO A 26 3.70 7.08 -19.81
N HIS A 27 3.97 8.37 -20.09
CA HIS A 27 4.97 9.15 -19.37
C HIS A 27 4.73 9.13 -17.85
N TRP A 28 3.48 9.34 -17.40
CA TRP A 28 3.16 9.37 -15.97
C TRP A 28 3.27 8.00 -15.31
N GLN A 29 2.93 6.92 -16.03
CA GLN A 29 3.17 5.56 -15.55
C GLN A 29 4.64 5.36 -15.18
N ILE A 30 5.54 5.70 -16.11
CA ILE A 30 6.98 5.51 -15.95
C ILE A 30 7.49 6.34 -14.77
N VAL A 31 7.11 7.62 -14.67
CA VAL A 31 7.54 8.51 -13.59
C VAL A 31 7.16 7.93 -12.22
N TYR A 32 5.90 7.51 -12.04
CA TYR A 32 5.45 6.99 -10.74
C TYR A 32 6.03 5.62 -10.42
N LEU A 33 6.15 4.73 -11.42
CA LEU A 33 6.72 3.40 -11.24
C LEU A 33 8.22 3.45 -10.92
N ILE A 34 8.98 4.31 -11.59
CA ILE A 34 10.39 4.55 -11.25
C ILE A 34 10.50 5.14 -9.84
N GLY A 35 9.67 6.14 -9.52
CA GLY A 35 9.67 6.78 -8.21
C GLY A 35 9.46 5.81 -7.05
N ILE A 36 8.40 4.99 -7.10
CA ILE A 36 8.12 4.00 -6.05
C ILE A 36 9.18 2.90 -5.99
N THR A 37 9.74 2.50 -7.15
CA THR A 37 10.80 1.48 -7.21
C THR A 37 12.08 1.99 -6.56
N ILE A 38 12.51 3.22 -6.85
CA ILE A 38 13.68 3.84 -6.22
C ILE A 38 13.47 3.94 -4.71
N LEU A 39 12.33 4.49 -4.27
CA LEU A 39 12.01 4.64 -2.85
C LEU A 39 11.99 3.28 -2.13
N GLY A 40 11.44 2.25 -2.79
CA GLY A 40 11.39 0.89 -2.28
C GLY A 40 12.77 0.23 -2.19
N ILE A 41 13.63 0.40 -3.20
CA ILE A 41 15.01 -0.10 -3.17
C ILE A 41 15.80 0.58 -2.05
N CYS A 42 15.70 1.91 -1.91
CA CYS A 42 16.32 2.64 -0.80
C CYS A 42 15.85 2.11 0.57
N THR A 43 14.55 1.81 0.70
CA THR A 43 13.98 1.24 1.91
C THR A 43 14.52 -0.17 2.18
N ILE A 44 14.58 -1.03 1.17
CA ILE A 44 15.15 -2.38 1.28
C ILE A 44 16.60 -2.32 1.74
N ILE A 45 17.44 -1.53 1.05
CA ILE A 45 18.86 -1.35 1.40
C ILE A 45 18.99 -0.90 2.86
N THR A 46 18.22 0.12 3.26
CA THR A 46 18.22 0.62 4.64
C THR A 46 17.86 -0.48 5.64
N LEU A 47 16.83 -1.28 5.37
CA LEU A 47 16.32 -2.30 6.29
C LEU A 47 17.15 -3.59 6.30
N LEU A 48 18.03 -3.80 5.32
CA LEU A 48 19.01 -4.88 5.33
C LEU A 48 20.16 -4.63 6.29
N PHE A 49 20.41 -3.38 6.72
CA PHE A 49 21.40 -3.10 7.76
C PHE A 49 20.89 -3.60 9.14
N PRO A 50 21.68 -4.40 9.88
CA PRO A 50 21.24 -5.01 11.14
C PRO A 50 20.79 -4.02 12.21
N VAL A 51 21.41 -2.83 12.25
CA VAL A 51 21.11 -1.77 13.22
C VAL A 51 19.64 -1.37 13.18
N PHE A 52 19.05 -1.25 11.98
CA PHE A 52 17.67 -0.83 11.81
C PHE A 52 16.65 -1.94 12.04
N SER A 53 17.09 -3.20 12.19
CA SER A 53 16.23 -4.33 12.54
C SER A 53 15.94 -4.43 14.04
N THR A 54 16.68 -3.71 14.88
CA THR A 54 16.49 -3.73 16.34
C THR A 54 15.16 -3.10 16.75
N GLY A 55 14.66 -3.45 17.95
CA GLY A 55 13.40 -2.92 18.48
C GLY A 55 13.35 -1.39 18.61
N LYS A 56 14.52 -0.75 18.80
CA LYS A 56 14.67 0.71 18.93
C LYS A 56 14.22 1.47 17.68
N TYR A 57 14.43 0.90 16.49
CA TYR A 57 14.10 1.56 15.22
C TYR A 57 12.71 1.19 14.69
N ARG A 58 11.82 0.62 15.51
CA ARG A 58 10.49 0.22 15.05
C ARG A 58 9.70 1.36 14.42
N SER A 59 9.64 2.51 15.09
CA SER A 59 8.93 3.69 14.56
C SER A 59 9.58 4.23 13.30
N PHE A 60 10.91 4.14 13.20
CA PHE A 60 11.64 4.52 11.99
C PHE A 60 11.26 3.61 10.80
N ARG A 61 11.19 2.29 11.00
CA ARG A 61 10.74 1.35 9.96
C ARG A 61 9.30 1.62 9.54
N ALA A 62 8.40 1.83 10.50
CA ALA A 62 7.02 2.19 10.21
C ALA A 62 6.95 3.50 9.39
N GLY A 63 7.79 4.48 9.70
CA GLY A 63 7.92 5.72 8.94
C GLY A 63 8.39 5.51 7.50
N LEU A 64 9.36 4.62 7.25
CA LEU A 64 9.81 4.28 5.90
C LEU A 64 8.70 3.64 5.06
N PHE A 65 7.96 2.69 5.63
CA PHE A 65 6.83 2.09 4.90
C PHE A 65 5.68 3.08 4.72
N MET A 66 5.43 3.94 5.71
CA MET A 66 4.41 4.99 5.61
C MET A 66 4.77 6.01 4.53
N SER A 67 6.05 6.39 4.38
CA SER A 67 6.45 7.32 3.32
C SER A 67 6.23 6.73 1.92
N MET A 68 6.47 5.43 1.74
CA MET A 68 6.10 4.71 0.50
C MET A 68 4.59 4.74 0.26
N GLY A 69 3.77 4.53 1.30
CA GLY A 69 2.31 4.66 1.19
C GLY A 69 1.88 6.09 0.83
N CYS A 70 2.45 7.10 1.49
CA CYS A 70 2.18 8.52 1.24
C CYS A 70 2.57 8.94 -0.18
N PHE A 71 3.63 8.36 -0.76
CA PHE A 71 3.96 8.59 -2.16
C PHE A 71 2.77 8.27 -3.08
N GLY A 72 1.97 7.25 -2.75
CA GLY A 72 0.75 6.87 -3.47
C GLY A 72 -0.36 7.94 -3.49
N LEU A 73 -0.34 8.90 -2.58
CA LEU A 73 -1.29 10.02 -2.60
C LEU A 73 -1.08 10.93 -3.81
N VAL A 74 0.18 11.09 -4.25
CA VAL A 74 0.51 11.95 -5.40
C VAL A 74 -0.12 11.43 -6.70
N PRO A 75 0.12 10.17 -7.14
CA PRO A 75 -0.55 9.65 -8.32
C PRO A 75 -2.06 9.48 -8.12
N ALA A 76 -2.55 9.23 -6.89
CA ALA A 76 -3.99 9.16 -6.63
C ALA A 76 -4.70 10.51 -6.86
N ILE A 77 -4.13 11.61 -6.35
CA ILE A 77 -4.68 12.96 -6.58
C ILE A 77 -4.59 13.32 -8.07
N HIS A 78 -3.47 13.02 -8.71
CA HIS A 78 -3.32 13.26 -10.15
C HIS A 78 -4.34 12.45 -10.97
N ALA A 79 -4.55 11.19 -10.62
CA ALA A 79 -5.55 10.32 -11.23
C ALA A 79 -6.96 10.88 -11.09
N LEU A 80 -7.29 11.45 -9.93
CA LEU A 80 -8.60 12.05 -9.67
C LEU A 80 -8.87 13.29 -10.51
N VAL A 81 -7.86 14.15 -10.63
CA VAL A 81 -7.97 15.35 -11.48
C VAL A 81 -8.11 14.95 -12.94
N LEU A 82 -7.31 13.99 -13.40
CA LEU A 82 -7.30 13.54 -14.79
C LEU A 82 -8.59 12.81 -15.19
N ASN A 83 -9.12 11.96 -14.31
CA ASN A 83 -10.28 11.10 -14.57
C ASN A 83 -11.53 11.58 -13.82
N TRP A 84 -11.72 12.89 -13.73
CA TRP A 84 -12.79 13.47 -12.91
C TRP A 84 -14.18 12.98 -13.32
N THR A 85 -14.43 12.75 -14.60
CA THR A 85 -15.75 12.35 -15.12
C THR A 85 -15.97 10.83 -15.15
N ASP A 86 -15.00 10.03 -14.69
CA ASP A 86 -15.12 8.57 -14.71
C ASP A 86 -16.22 8.08 -13.73
N PRO A 87 -17.21 7.30 -14.20
CA PRO A 87 -18.30 6.82 -13.35
C PRO A 87 -17.84 5.86 -12.24
N MET A 88 -16.72 5.15 -12.43
CA MET A 88 -16.18 4.19 -11.45
C MET A 88 -15.28 4.87 -10.42
N ARG A 89 -14.93 6.16 -10.60
CA ARG A 89 -14.02 6.93 -9.74
C ARG A 89 -14.35 6.81 -8.25
N ASN A 90 -15.61 7.00 -7.88
CA ASN A 90 -16.03 7.01 -6.47
C ASN A 90 -15.90 5.62 -5.84
N VAL A 91 -16.20 4.56 -6.59
CA VAL A 91 -16.10 3.17 -6.09
C VAL A 91 -14.63 2.80 -5.90
N THR A 92 -13.80 3.08 -6.90
CA THR A 92 -12.35 2.87 -6.81
C THR A 92 -11.75 3.64 -5.64
N LEU A 93 -12.14 4.91 -5.45
CA LEU A 93 -11.68 5.71 -4.31
C LEU A 93 -12.10 5.12 -2.98
N ALA A 94 -13.30 4.55 -2.87
CA ALA A 94 -13.74 3.91 -1.65
C ALA A 94 -12.86 2.71 -1.29
N TYR A 95 -12.50 1.86 -2.27
CA TYR A 95 -11.59 0.74 -2.08
C TYR A 95 -10.17 1.19 -1.69
N GLU A 96 -9.61 2.19 -2.39
CA GLU A 96 -8.28 2.72 -2.07
C GLU A 96 -8.24 3.44 -0.72
N SER A 97 -9.32 4.13 -0.34
CA SER A 97 -9.48 4.75 0.99
C SER A 97 -9.59 3.68 2.08
N ALA A 98 -10.34 2.60 1.83
CA ALA A 98 -10.43 1.47 2.75
C ALA A 98 -9.06 0.78 2.93
N MET A 99 -8.29 0.61 1.86
CA MET A 99 -6.90 0.14 1.92
C MET A 99 -6.06 1.06 2.81
N ALA A 100 -6.08 2.37 2.55
CA ALA A 100 -5.29 3.35 3.31
C ALA A 100 -5.64 3.32 4.81
N LEU A 101 -6.92 3.27 5.15
CA LEU A 101 -7.37 3.13 6.53
C LEU A 101 -6.85 1.84 7.18
N CYS A 102 -6.95 0.70 6.49
CA CYS A 102 -6.43 -0.57 7.00
C CYS A 102 -4.93 -0.49 7.29
N TYR A 103 -4.13 0.05 6.37
CA TYR A 103 -2.69 0.17 6.57
C TYR A 103 -2.31 1.14 7.69
N ILE A 104 -2.99 2.29 7.81
CA ILE A 104 -2.76 3.24 8.91
C ILE A 104 -3.10 2.59 10.25
N THR A 105 -4.26 1.94 10.35
CA THR A 105 -4.68 1.25 11.57
C THR A 105 -3.72 0.12 11.95
N GLY A 106 -3.32 -0.71 10.99
CA GLY A 106 -2.32 -1.76 11.21
C GLY A 106 -0.99 -1.19 11.71
N ALA A 107 -0.50 -0.11 11.10
CA ALA A 107 0.74 0.56 11.52
C ALA A 107 0.64 1.11 12.96
N ILE A 108 -0.51 1.66 13.35
CA ILE A 108 -0.77 2.11 14.73
C ILE A 108 -0.65 0.94 15.72
N PHE A 109 -1.25 -0.22 15.43
CA PHE A 109 -1.11 -1.40 16.27
C PHE A 109 0.36 -1.84 16.36
N TYR A 110 1.05 -1.96 15.23
CA TYR A 110 2.46 -2.36 15.16
C TYR A 110 3.37 -1.46 16.03
N VAL A 111 3.19 -0.14 15.95
CA VAL A 111 4.02 0.81 16.70
C VAL A 111 3.64 0.84 18.18
N SER A 112 2.34 0.83 18.51
CA SER A 112 1.84 1.01 19.87
C SER A 112 2.05 -0.21 20.79
N ARG A 113 2.17 -1.42 20.22
CA ARG A 113 2.18 -2.71 20.95
C ARG A 113 0.94 -2.97 21.80
N ILE A 114 -0.21 -2.47 21.36
CA ILE A 114 -1.47 -2.78 22.01
C ILE A 114 -2.03 -4.04 21.34
N PRO A 115 -2.52 -5.04 22.10
CA PRO A 115 -2.81 -5.02 23.55
C PRO A 115 -1.70 -5.57 24.47
N GLU A 116 -0.62 -6.16 23.95
CA GLU A 116 0.38 -6.85 24.77
C GLU A 116 1.14 -5.92 25.75
N LYS A 117 1.23 -4.63 25.42
CA LYS A 117 1.75 -3.59 26.31
C LYS A 117 0.90 -3.41 27.57
N TRP A 118 -0.41 -3.65 27.49
CA TRP A 118 -1.34 -3.47 28.60
C TRP A 118 -1.43 -4.71 29.50
N LYS A 119 -1.29 -5.90 28.92
CA LYS A 119 -1.30 -7.17 29.68
C LYS A 119 -0.18 -8.10 29.21
N PRO A 120 1.05 -7.92 29.73
CA PRO A 120 2.17 -8.81 29.44
C PRO A 120 1.84 -10.26 29.83
N GLY A 121 2.23 -11.24 29.01
CA GLY A 121 2.03 -12.67 29.28
C GLY A 121 0.70 -13.26 28.77
N ILE A 122 -0.31 -12.43 28.49
CA ILE A 122 -1.62 -12.93 27.99
C ILE A 122 -1.61 -13.10 26.47
N PHE A 123 -0.94 -12.22 25.75
CA PHE A 123 -0.97 -12.15 24.28
C PHE A 123 0.27 -12.80 23.63
N ASP A 124 1.01 -13.63 24.36
CA ASP A 124 2.31 -14.16 23.90
C ASP A 124 2.19 -15.10 22.69
N ILE A 125 1.05 -15.76 22.52
CA ILE A 125 0.80 -16.70 21.43
C ILE A 125 -0.21 -16.14 20.41
N VAL A 126 -1.32 -15.55 20.87
CA VAL A 126 -2.41 -15.06 20.00
C VAL A 126 -2.83 -13.65 20.39
N GLY A 127 -3.11 -12.81 19.39
CA GLY A 127 -3.72 -11.50 19.57
C GLY A 127 -2.74 -10.38 19.92
N HIS A 128 -1.43 -10.62 19.86
CA HIS A 128 -0.46 -9.53 19.97
C HIS A 128 -0.49 -8.61 18.75
N SER A 129 -0.04 -7.37 18.93
CA SER A 129 -0.09 -6.29 17.94
C SER A 129 0.44 -6.68 16.55
N HIS A 130 1.48 -7.51 16.47
CA HIS A 130 2.05 -7.95 15.20
C HIS A 130 1.12 -8.89 14.42
N GLN A 131 0.34 -9.76 15.07
CA GLN A 131 -0.70 -10.54 14.39
C GLN A 131 -1.86 -9.67 13.91
N ILE A 132 -2.26 -8.69 14.75
CA ILE A 132 -3.28 -7.71 14.38
C ILE A 132 -2.81 -6.90 13.17
N PHE A 133 -1.55 -6.45 13.16
CA PHE A 133 -0.93 -5.76 12.02
C PHE A 133 -1.05 -6.58 10.74
N HIS A 134 -0.64 -7.86 10.75
CA HIS A 134 -0.74 -8.73 9.57
C HIS A 134 -2.20 -8.89 9.10
N THR A 135 -3.15 -8.97 10.02
CA THR A 135 -4.58 -9.03 9.69
C THR A 135 -5.05 -7.79 8.93
N PHE A 136 -4.66 -6.60 9.39
CA PHE A 136 -4.94 -5.35 8.69
C PHE A 136 -4.22 -5.25 7.34
N VAL A 137 -2.99 -5.77 7.23
CA VAL A 137 -2.27 -5.83 5.95
C VAL A 137 -3.03 -6.68 4.93
N ILE A 138 -3.57 -7.83 5.34
CA ILE A 138 -4.38 -8.70 4.48
C ILE A 138 -5.66 -7.98 4.03
N PHE A 139 -6.40 -7.34 4.95
CA PHE A 139 -7.60 -6.59 4.56
C PHE A 139 -7.30 -5.41 3.65
N GLY A 140 -6.20 -4.69 3.88
CA GLY A 140 -5.73 -3.63 2.99
C GLY A 140 -5.42 -4.15 1.59
N ALA A 141 -4.70 -5.26 1.49
CA ALA A 141 -4.39 -5.91 0.22
C ALA A 141 -5.64 -6.40 -0.52
N LEU A 142 -6.63 -6.94 0.19
CA LEU A 142 -7.92 -7.34 -0.39
C LEU A 142 -8.73 -6.15 -0.91
N ALA A 143 -8.77 -5.04 -0.17
CA ALA A 143 -9.41 -3.82 -0.63
C ALA A 143 -8.74 -3.28 -1.89
N HIS A 144 -7.41 -3.26 -1.93
CA HIS A 144 -6.63 -2.86 -3.10
C HIS A 144 -6.86 -3.80 -4.30
N TYR A 145 -6.94 -5.11 -4.06
CA TYR A 145 -7.28 -6.07 -5.10
C TYR A 145 -8.69 -5.81 -5.68
N GLY A 146 -9.65 -5.42 -4.84
CA GLY A 146 -10.97 -4.97 -5.28
C GLY A 146 -10.90 -3.78 -6.25
N ALA A 147 -10.10 -2.76 -5.93
CA ALA A 147 -9.85 -1.64 -6.85
C ALA A 147 -9.19 -2.11 -8.17
N ALA A 148 -8.18 -2.98 -8.09
CA ALA A 148 -7.51 -3.53 -9.26
C ALA A 148 -8.45 -4.30 -10.20
N ARG A 149 -9.42 -5.04 -9.65
CA ARG A 149 -10.47 -5.73 -10.43
C ARG A 149 -11.36 -4.74 -11.16
N ILE A 150 -11.75 -3.64 -10.52
CA ILE A 150 -12.55 -2.58 -11.16
C ILE A 150 -11.78 -1.98 -12.34
N PHE A 151 -10.49 -1.67 -12.17
CA PHE A 151 -9.66 -1.17 -13.26
C PHE A 151 -9.57 -2.13 -14.45
N LEU A 152 -9.41 -3.43 -14.17
CA LEU A 152 -9.34 -4.47 -15.19
C LEU A 152 -10.68 -4.62 -15.96
N ASP A 153 -11.79 -4.66 -15.23
CA ASP A 153 -13.12 -4.84 -15.81
C ASP A 153 -13.51 -3.62 -16.65
N TYR A 154 -13.16 -2.41 -16.20
CA TYR A 154 -13.38 -1.18 -16.95
C TYR A 154 -12.64 -1.17 -18.30
N ARG A 155 -11.38 -1.63 -18.32
CA ARG A 155 -10.60 -1.76 -19.57
C ARG A 155 -11.22 -2.78 -20.52
N THR A 156 -11.65 -3.92 -20.00
CA THR A 156 -12.23 -5.00 -20.82
C THR A 156 -13.47 -4.51 -21.58
N ARG A 157 -14.27 -3.64 -20.96
CA ARG A 157 -15.45 -3.03 -21.59
C ARG A 157 -15.07 -2.02 -22.69
N LEU A 158 -14.14 -1.10 -22.40
CA LEU A 158 -13.67 -0.10 -23.38
C LEU A 158 -12.98 -0.74 -24.61
N GLY A 159 -12.35 -1.91 -24.43
CA GLY A 159 -11.75 -2.67 -25.52
C GLY A 159 -12.76 -3.36 -26.43
N CYS A 160 -13.97 -3.67 -25.94
CA CYS A 160 -15.05 -4.23 -26.76
C CYS A 160 -15.77 -3.15 -27.59
N ASP A 161 -15.97 -1.95 -27.04
CA ASP A 161 -16.66 -0.85 -27.76
C ASP A 161 -15.83 -0.25 -28.92
N LYS A 162 -14.55 -0.62 -29.05
CA LYS A 162 -13.66 -0.20 -30.15
C LYS A 162 -13.43 -1.27 -31.22
N ARG A 163 -14.20 -2.37 -31.24
CA ARG A 163 -14.17 -3.38 -32.30
C ARG A 163 -15.41 -3.36 -33.18
#